data_AF-A0AAD6YAJ4-F1
#
_entry.id   AF-A0AAD6YAJ4-F1
#
_cell.length_a   1.000
_cell.length_b   1.000
_cell.length_c   1.000
_cell.angle_alpha   90.00
_cell.angle_beta   90.00
_cell.angle_gamma   90.00
#
_symmetry.space_group_name_H-M   'P 1'
#
loop_
_entity.id
_entity.type
_entity.pdbx_description
1 polymer ?
#
loop_
_entity_poly.entity_id
_entity_poly.type
_entity_poly.pdbx_seq_one_letter_code
_entity_poly.pdbx_strand_id
1 'polypeptide(L)'
;RFRQMPTFGRATIRRFHRNVSEMKQFAARDYEDILQCILPVLDGLFPEMEKILLDVCFDLAAFHAMAKLRLHTTATVAAFRVVTTNMCTTVRKFARDSQNIKTFETPREQERRKEAAKKLAEKNAPAGASSTAAKEQSSSVGAGAAKERKLNVETPKYHAAAGYPDAVERDGSLDSFSTQIVSHGLILFYVILLDALLSDNNLNL
;
A
#
# COMPACT_ATOMS: atom_id res chain seq x y z
N ARG A 1 -3.32 3.94 17.53
CA ARG A 1 -1.88 3.99 17.91
C ARG A 1 -1.17 5.18 17.25
N PHE A 2 -1.37 5.47 15.96
CA PHE A 2 -0.78 6.68 15.36
C PHE A 2 -1.10 7.97 16.12
N ARG A 3 -2.32 8.11 16.65
CA ARG A 3 -2.73 9.26 17.48
C ARG A 3 -1.95 9.42 18.79
N GLN A 4 -1.27 8.37 19.24
CA GLN A 4 -0.45 8.36 20.47
C GLN A 4 1.01 8.74 20.18
N MET A 5 1.42 8.82 18.91
CA MET A 5 2.77 9.23 18.56
C MET A 5 3.01 10.68 18.99
N PRO A 6 4.13 10.97 19.68
CA PRO A 6 4.48 12.33 20.05
C PRO A 6 4.79 13.14 18.78
N THR A 7 4.49 14.43 18.82
CA THR A 7 4.92 15.36 17.78
C THR A 7 6.43 15.55 17.85
N PHE A 8 7.10 15.65 16.70
CA PHE A 8 8.54 15.88 16.62
C PHE A 8 8.85 17.16 15.85
N GLY A 9 9.66 18.02 16.45
CA GLY A 9 10.01 19.33 15.90
C GLY A 9 8.82 20.30 15.81
N ARG A 10 9.09 21.52 15.33
CA ARG A 10 8.06 22.58 15.23
C ARG A 10 7.07 22.34 14.08
N ALA A 11 7.44 21.52 13.10
CA ALA A 11 6.61 21.20 11.93
C ALA A 11 6.96 19.87 11.22
N THR A 12 7.87 19.04 11.79
CA THR A 12 8.39 17.85 11.09
C THR A 12 7.43 16.68 11.18
N ILE A 13 7.05 16.27 12.38
CA ILE A 13 6.02 15.24 12.60
C ILE A 13 4.87 15.87 13.38
N ARG A 14 3.71 15.99 12.73
CA ARG A 14 2.52 16.57 13.34
C ARG A 14 1.67 15.51 14.03
N ARG A 15 0.74 15.98 14.85
CA ARG A 15 -0.19 15.09 15.54
C ARG A 15 -1.15 14.47 14.52
N PHE A 16 -1.17 13.14 14.45
CA PHE A 16 -2.15 12.40 13.67
C PHE A 16 -3.53 12.58 14.32
N HIS A 17 -4.43 13.31 13.65
CA HIS A 17 -5.78 13.59 14.15
C HIS A 17 -6.85 12.70 13.50
N ARG A 18 -6.62 12.27 12.25
CA ARG A 18 -7.49 11.34 11.52
C ARG A 18 -7.15 9.88 11.83
N ASN A 19 -8.08 9.00 11.50
CA ASN A 19 -7.81 7.57 11.48
C ASN A 19 -6.84 7.28 10.33
N VAL A 20 -5.68 6.70 10.63
CA VAL A 20 -4.67 6.45 9.60
C VAL A 20 -5.03 5.24 8.76
N SER A 21 -5.73 4.24 9.33
CA SER A 21 -6.15 3.05 8.59
C SER A 21 -7.25 3.33 7.57
N GLU A 22 -8.05 4.39 7.73
CA GLU A 22 -9.10 4.75 6.76
C GLU A 22 -8.55 5.38 5.46
N MET A 23 -7.32 5.89 5.49
CA MET A 23 -6.63 6.42 4.31
C MET A 23 -7.43 7.52 3.56
N LYS A 24 -8.17 8.35 4.29
CA LYS A 24 -9.08 9.37 3.74
C LYS A 24 -8.51 10.78 3.87
N GLN A 25 -8.52 11.52 2.76
CA GLN A 25 -8.11 12.93 2.69
C GLN A 25 -6.65 13.18 3.15
N PHE A 26 -5.74 12.28 2.82
CA PHE A 26 -4.32 12.45 3.12
C PHE A 26 -3.62 13.34 2.10
N ALA A 27 -2.89 14.34 2.59
CA ALA A 27 -1.96 15.12 1.79
C ALA A 27 -0.63 14.36 1.64
N ALA A 28 0.16 14.71 0.62
CA ALA A 28 1.46 14.07 0.36
C ALA A 28 2.38 14.02 1.61
N ARG A 29 2.37 15.09 2.42
CA ARG A 29 3.16 15.18 3.66
C ARG A 29 2.74 14.16 4.72
N ASP A 30 1.43 13.89 4.84
CA ASP A 30 0.94 12.99 5.88
C ASP A 30 1.46 11.56 5.68
N TYR A 31 1.66 11.15 4.42
CA TYR A 31 2.26 9.85 4.11
C TYR A 31 3.73 9.75 4.53
N GLU A 32 4.48 10.84 4.38
CA GLU A 32 5.86 10.88 4.86
C GLU A 32 5.92 10.76 6.38
N ASP A 33 5.06 11.49 7.11
CA ASP A 33 4.99 11.41 8.57
C ASP A 33 4.60 9.98 9.02
N ILE A 34 3.67 9.32 8.31
CA ILE A 34 3.28 7.92 8.57
C ILE A 34 4.49 6.99 8.40
N LEU A 35 5.24 7.12 7.31
CA LEU A 35 6.42 6.28 7.06
C LEU A 35 7.50 6.45 8.13
N GLN A 36 7.71 7.67 8.62
CA GLN A 36 8.67 7.93 9.71
C GLN A 36 8.21 7.31 11.04
N CYS A 37 6.90 7.17 11.25
CA CYS A 37 6.32 6.70 12.52
C CYS A 37 5.84 5.24 12.48
N ILE A 38 5.95 4.52 11.36
CA ILE A 38 5.30 3.22 11.20
C ILE A 38 5.88 2.13 12.09
N LEU A 39 7.21 2.09 12.25
CA LEU A 39 7.91 1.05 13.02
C LEU A 39 7.42 0.96 14.48
N PRO A 40 7.40 2.04 15.29
CA PRO A 40 6.90 1.97 16.66
C PRO A 40 5.38 1.70 16.74
N VAL A 41 4.63 1.95 15.67
CA VAL A 41 3.20 1.67 15.62
C VAL A 41 2.92 0.18 15.37
N LEU A 42 3.78 -0.48 14.60
CA LEU A 42 3.67 -1.91 14.30
C LEU A 42 4.28 -2.80 15.39
N ASP A 43 5.15 -2.25 16.23
CA ASP A 43 5.77 -2.95 17.36
C ASP A 43 4.72 -3.53 18.32
N GLY A 44 4.77 -4.84 18.53
CA GLY A 44 3.82 -5.63 19.31
C GLY A 44 2.41 -5.74 18.72
N LEU A 45 2.17 -5.36 17.46
CA LEU A 45 0.84 -5.44 16.84
C LEU A 45 0.54 -6.83 16.27
N PHE A 46 1.55 -7.54 15.77
CA PHE A 46 1.40 -8.83 15.08
C PHE A 46 2.39 -9.88 15.60
N PRO A 47 2.13 -10.55 16.74
CA PRO A 47 3.11 -11.43 17.39
C PRO A 47 3.65 -12.56 16.50
N GLU A 48 2.85 -13.06 15.56
CA GLU A 48 3.22 -14.20 14.70
C GLU A 48 4.16 -13.81 13.55
N MET A 49 4.12 -12.57 13.08
CA MET A 49 4.88 -12.10 11.90
C MET A 49 5.67 -10.81 12.13
N GLU A 50 5.75 -10.36 13.39
CA GLU A 50 6.31 -9.07 13.78
C GLU A 50 7.66 -8.81 13.14
N LYS A 51 8.57 -9.78 13.24
CA LYS A 51 9.93 -9.63 12.71
C LYS A 51 9.91 -9.35 11.21
N ILE A 52 9.21 -10.17 10.43
CA ILE A 52 9.18 -10.04 8.97
C ILE A 52 8.47 -8.73 8.58
N LEU A 53 7.45 -8.35 9.32
CA LEU A 53 6.73 -7.11 9.09
C LEU A 53 7.62 -5.88 9.33
N LEU A 54 8.32 -5.84 10.46
CA LEU A 54 9.26 -4.77 10.78
C LEU A 54 10.42 -4.71 9.77
N ASP A 55 10.96 -5.88 9.37
CA ASP A 55 12.00 -5.98 8.34
C ASP A 55 11.52 -5.37 7.01
N VAL A 56 10.31 -5.71 6.55
CA VAL A 56 9.74 -5.16 5.30
C VAL A 56 9.49 -3.65 5.41
N CYS A 57 8.92 -3.18 6.52
CA CYS A 57 8.68 -1.76 6.73
C CYS A 57 9.99 -0.97 6.78
N PHE A 58 11.02 -1.52 7.42
CA PHE A 58 12.34 -0.91 7.47
C PHE A 58 13.00 -0.84 6.09
N ASP A 59 13.02 -1.95 5.35
CA ASP A 59 13.64 -2.00 4.02
C ASP A 59 12.94 -1.08 3.02
N LEU A 60 11.61 -1.03 3.05
CA LEU A 60 10.87 -0.08 2.23
C LEU A 60 11.18 1.37 2.64
N ALA A 61 11.43 1.64 3.93
CA ALA A 61 11.68 3.00 4.41
C ALA A 61 13.09 3.45 4.00
N ALA A 62 14.06 2.53 4.09
CA ALA A 62 15.39 2.70 3.56
C ALA A 62 15.36 2.93 2.04
N PHE A 63 14.59 2.13 1.29
CA PHE A 63 14.42 2.32 -0.15
C PHE A 63 13.86 3.70 -0.47
N HIS A 64 12.81 4.13 0.24
CA HIS A 64 12.21 5.45 0.04
C HIS A 64 13.20 6.59 0.37
N ALA A 65 13.95 6.46 1.47
CA ALA A 65 14.97 7.44 1.85
C ALA A 65 16.04 7.58 0.76
N MET A 66 16.51 6.47 0.20
CA MET A 66 17.47 6.47 -0.91
C MET A 66 16.89 7.07 -2.18
N ALA A 67 15.64 6.73 -2.51
CA ALA A 67 14.96 7.27 -3.69
C ALA A 67 14.70 8.78 -3.59
N LYS A 68 14.59 9.33 -2.38
CA LYS A 68 14.34 10.75 -2.11
C LYS A 68 15.62 11.61 -2.10
N LEU A 69 16.80 10.99 -2.16
CA LEU A 69 18.05 11.75 -2.19
C LEU A 69 18.10 12.66 -3.42
N ARG A 70 18.30 13.96 -3.18
CA ARG A 70 18.46 14.96 -4.24
C ARG A 70 19.85 14.96 -4.88
N LEU A 71 20.79 14.25 -4.26
CA LEU A 71 22.15 14.10 -4.74
C LEU A 71 22.58 12.66 -4.51
N HIS A 72 23.04 12.03 -5.59
CA HIS A 72 23.63 10.71 -5.55
C HIS A 72 25.13 10.77 -5.84
N THR A 73 25.89 9.98 -5.10
CA THR A 73 27.30 9.70 -5.36
C THR A 73 27.42 8.23 -5.78
N THR A 74 28.57 7.84 -6.32
CA THR A 74 28.83 6.43 -6.65
C THR A 74 28.59 5.49 -5.46
N ALA A 75 28.97 5.94 -4.25
CA ALA A 75 28.72 5.20 -3.01
C ALA A 75 27.21 5.08 -2.68
N THR A 76 26.42 6.15 -2.82
CA THR A 76 24.98 6.07 -2.52
C THR A 76 24.21 5.29 -3.59
N VAL A 77 24.63 5.31 -4.85
CA VAL A 77 24.05 4.44 -5.90
C VAL A 77 24.33 2.97 -5.59
N ALA A 78 25.56 2.63 -5.20
CA ALA A 78 25.90 1.26 -4.78
C ALA A 78 25.06 0.81 -3.57
N ALA A 79 24.92 1.67 -2.55
CA ALA A 79 24.04 1.40 -1.42
C ALA A 79 22.57 1.25 -1.85
N PHE A 80 22.10 2.04 -2.82
CA PHE A 80 20.72 1.98 -3.30
C PHE A 80 20.41 0.64 -3.97
N ARG A 81 21.37 0.07 -4.72
CA ARG A 81 21.26 -1.28 -5.29
C ARG A 81 21.10 -2.35 -4.20
N VAL A 82 21.87 -2.25 -3.13
CA VAL A 82 21.79 -3.18 -1.98
C VAL A 82 20.43 -3.07 -1.29
N VAL A 83 20.00 -1.85 -0.95
CA VAL A 83 18.71 -1.59 -0.31
C VAL A 83 17.54 -2.08 -1.16
N THR A 84 17.58 -1.83 -2.47
CA THR A 84 16.57 -2.31 -3.42
C THR A 84 16.52 -3.84 -3.48
N THR A 85 17.67 -4.50 -3.42
CA THR A 85 17.78 -5.96 -3.38
C THR A 85 17.19 -6.53 -2.10
N ASN A 86 17.53 -5.94 -0.95
CA ASN A 86 17.01 -6.34 0.36
C ASN A 86 15.50 -6.19 0.42
N MET A 87 14.97 -5.02 0.04
CA MET A 87 13.55 -4.73 -0.05
C MET A 87 12.81 -5.73 -0.94
N CYS A 88 13.31 -6.00 -2.15
CA CYS A 88 12.69 -6.99 -3.02
C CYS A 88 12.66 -8.39 -2.39
N THR A 89 13.71 -8.75 -1.64
CA THR A 89 13.83 -10.05 -0.98
C THR A 89 12.88 -10.17 0.21
N THR A 90 12.81 -9.17 1.07
CA THR A 90 11.94 -9.16 2.25
C THR A 90 10.47 -9.08 1.86
N VAL A 91 10.10 -8.29 0.85
CA VAL A 91 8.75 -8.27 0.27
C VAL A 91 8.33 -9.66 -0.23
N ARG A 92 9.19 -10.33 -1.01
CA ARG A 92 8.88 -11.69 -1.53
C ARG A 92 8.81 -12.71 -0.40
N LYS A 93 9.60 -12.55 0.65
CA LYS A 93 9.52 -13.39 1.84
C LYS A 93 8.19 -13.18 2.57
N PHE A 94 7.82 -11.93 2.86
CA PHE A 94 6.54 -11.59 3.47
C PHE A 94 5.37 -12.12 2.66
N ALA A 95 5.38 -11.99 1.34
CA ALA A 95 4.31 -12.52 0.49
C ALA A 95 4.17 -14.05 0.52
N ARG A 96 5.24 -14.79 0.85
CA ARG A 96 5.20 -16.25 1.07
C ARG A 96 4.69 -16.57 2.46
N ASP A 97 5.17 -15.85 3.47
CA ASP A 97 4.85 -16.13 4.88
C ASP A 97 3.41 -15.68 5.22
N SER A 98 2.90 -14.63 4.56
CA SER A 98 1.54 -14.11 4.74
C SER A 98 0.44 -14.91 4.03
N GLN A 99 0.78 -16.00 3.32
CA GLN A 99 -0.22 -16.79 2.56
C GLN A 99 -1.25 -17.49 3.45
N ASN A 100 -0.89 -17.72 4.71
CA ASN A 100 -1.73 -18.40 5.70
C ASN A 100 -2.77 -17.45 6.32
N ILE A 101 -2.61 -16.14 6.12
CA ILE A 101 -3.49 -15.13 6.71
C ILE A 101 -4.58 -14.79 5.70
N LYS A 102 -5.83 -14.97 6.13
CA LYS A 102 -7.02 -14.69 5.32
C LYS A 102 -7.31 -13.20 5.33
N THR A 103 -6.77 -12.52 4.33
CA THR A 103 -6.97 -11.10 4.07
C THR A 103 -8.17 -10.88 3.17
N PHE A 104 -8.99 -9.87 3.45
CA PHE A 104 -10.21 -9.55 2.70
C PHE A 104 -10.15 -8.15 2.07
N GLU A 105 -10.96 -7.91 1.03
CA GLU A 105 -11.18 -6.57 0.48
C GLU A 105 -11.64 -5.61 1.57
N THR A 106 -11.08 -4.40 1.56
CA THR A 106 -11.60 -3.33 2.42
C THR A 106 -13.05 -3.00 2.01
N PRO A 107 -13.89 -2.48 2.93
CA PRO A 107 -15.27 -2.10 2.62
C PRO A 107 -15.38 -1.18 1.40
N ARG A 108 -14.41 -0.27 1.25
CA ARG A 108 -14.33 0.68 0.13
C ARG A 108 -13.98 -0.01 -1.20
N GLU A 109 -13.08 -0.99 -1.19
CA GLU A 109 -12.79 -1.79 -2.39
C GLU A 109 -14.00 -2.64 -2.78
N GLN A 110 -14.69 -3.19 -1.79
CA GLN A 110 -15.90 -3.98 -1.99
C GLN A 110 -17.03 -3.12 -2.59
N GLU A 111 -17.26 -1.90 -2.09
CA GLU A 111 -18.23 -0.94 -2.65
C GLU A 111 -17.89 -0.57 -4.09
N ARG A 112 -16.63 -0.24 -4.37
CA ARG A 112 -16.16 0.09 -5.72
C ARG A 112 -16.35 -1.05 -6.70
N ARG A 113 -16.11 -2.30 -6.25
CA ARG A 113 -16.37 -3.51 -7.04
C ARG A 113 -17.87 -3.66 -7.34
N LYS A 114 -18.73 -3.46 -6.34
CA LYS A 114 -20.19 -3.51 -6.48
C LYS A 114 -20.68 -2.45 -7.48
N GLU A 115 -20.19 -1.21 -7.38
CA GLU A 115 -20.53 -0.14 -8.32
C GLU A 115 -20.07 -0.44 -9.75
N ALA A 116 -18.85 -0.95 -9.92
CA ALA A 116 -18.33 -1.33 -11.23
C ALA A 116 -19.15 -2.47 -11.86
N ALA A 117 -19.54 -3.47 -11.05
CA ALA A 117 -20.40 -4.56 -11.49
C ALA A 117 -21.80 -4.07 -11.90
N LYS A 118 -22.39 -3.13 -11.15
CA LYS A 118 -23.67 -2.49 -11.50
C LYS A 118 -23.57 -1.75 -12.83
N LYS A 119 -22.55 -0.91 -13.02
CA LYS A 119 -22.31 -0.17 -14.28
C LYS A 119 -22.10 -1.10 -15.47
N LEU A 120 -21.43 -2.24 -15.27
CA LEU A 120 -21.23 -3.23 -16.32
C LEU A 120 -22.54 -3.97 -16.66
N ALA A 121 -23.35 -4.30 -15.65
CA ALA A 121 -24.68 -4.89 -15.86
C ALA A 121 -25.62 -3.93 -16.58
N GLU A 122 -25.58 -2.63 -16.26
CA GLU A 122 -26.33 -1.58 -16.96
C GLU A 122 -25.88 -1.43 -18.43
N LYS A 123 -24.58 -1.53 -18.71
CA LYS A 123 -24.04 -1.48 -20.09
C LYS A 123 -24.36 -2.72 -20.92
N ASN A 124 -24.47 -3.88 -20.27
CA ASN A 124 -24.77 -5.16 -20.92
C ASN A 124 -26.28 -5.48 -20.93
N ALA A 125 -27.12 -4.59 -20.40
CA ALA A 125 -28.57 -4.75 -20.43
C ALA A 125 -29.07 -4.52 -21.87
N PRO A 126 -29.82 -5.46 -22.47
CA PRO A 126 -30.40 -5.27 -23.79
C PRO A 126 -31.38 -4.07 -23.75
N ALA A 127 -31.28 -3.19 -24.75
CA ALA A 127 -32.19 -2.07 -24.89
C ALA A 127 -33.64 -2.58 -25.08
N GLY A 128 -34.49 -2.42 -24.07
CA GLY A 128 -35.95 -2.61 -24.22
C GLY A 128 -36.67 -3.56 -23.28
N ALA A 129 -36.07 -4.03 -22.17
CA ALA A 129 -36.84 -4.77 -21.16
C ALA A 129 -37.34 -3.84 -20.04
N SER A 130 -38.55 -3.29 -20.22
CA SER A 130 -39.28 -2.65 -19.14
C SER A 130 -39.95 -3.71 -18.24
N SER A 131 -39.74 -3.51 -16.94
CA SER A 131 -40.65 -3.87 -15.85
C SER A 131 -40.70 -5.34 -15.36
N THR A 132 -40.35 -5.49 -14.08
CA THR A 132 -41.06 -6.31 -13.08
C THR A 132 -41.35 -7.78 -13.42
N ALA A 133 -40.36 -8.66 -13.27
CA ALA A 133 -40.50 -10.05 -12.77
C ALA A 133 -39.22 -10.86 -13.02
N ALA A 134 -38.18 -10.64 -12.22
CA ALA A 134 -37.05 -11.57 -12.06
C ALA A 134 -36.25 -11.19 -10.81
N LYS A 135 -36.93 -11.16 -9.65
CA LYS A 135 -36.29 -10.83 -8.36
C LYS A 135 -35.88 -12.08 -7.57
N GLU A 136 -36.11 -13.27 -8.09
CA GLU A 136 -35.84 -14.52 -7.38
C GLU A 136 -35.17 -15.49 -8.36
N GLN A 137 -34.08 -16.13 -7.90
CA GLN A 137 -33.27 -17.11 -8.64
C GLN A 137 -32.18 -16.57 -9.59
N SER A 138 -31.28 -15.77 -9.02
CA SER A 138 -29.84 -15.99 -9.24
C SER A 138 -29.08 -15.74 -7.95
N SER A 139 -29.36 -16.55 -6.93
CA SER A 139 -28.47 -16.73 -5.79
C SER A 139 -27.21 -17.47 -6.24
N SER A 140 -26.42 -16.83 -7.12
CA SER A 140 -25.01 -17.15 -7.23
C SER A 140 -24.32 -16.51 -6.02
N VAL A 141 -24.01 -17.37 -5.08
CA VAL A 141 -23.20 -17.09 -3.89
C VAL A 141 -21.97 -16.28 -4.32
N GLY A 142 -21.92 -14.97 -4.02
CA GLY A 142 -20.69 -14.18 -4.23
C GLY A 142 -20.80 -12.68 -4.53
N ALA A 143 -21.99 -12.11 -4.75
CA ALA A 143 -22.11 -10.68 -5.04
C ALA A 143 -22.02 -9.77 -3.77
N GLY A 144 -22.35 -10.33 -2.59
CA GLY A 144 -22.45 -9.57 -1.34
C GLY A 144 -21.27 -9.72 -0.36
N ALA A 145 -20.49 -10.80 -0.46
CA ALA A 145 -19.43 -11.11 0.50
C ALA A 145 -18.12 -10.36 0.21
N ALA A 146 -17.33 -10.08 1.25
CA ALA A 146 -15.97 -9.57 1.11
C ALA A 146 -15.13 -10.65 0.42
N LYS A 147 -14.38 -10.27 -0.62
CA LYS A 147 -13.56 -11.21 -1.38
C LYS A 147 -12.20 -11.34 -0.71
N GLU A 148 -11.67 -12.56 -0.60
CA GLU A 148 -10.30 -12.78 -0.12
C GLU A 148 -9.28 -12.14 -1.10
N ARG A 149 -8.27 -11.46 -0.57
CA ARG A 149 -7.27 -10.69 -1.32
C ARG A 149 -5.87 -10.94 -0.81
N LYS A 150 -5.11 -11.76 -1.56
CA LYS A 150 -3.70 -12.00 -1.28
C LYS A 150 -2.82 -10.92 -1.89
N LEU A 151 -1.67 -10.67 -1.26
CA LEU A 151 -0.64 -9.75 -1.77
C LEU A 151 -0.11 -10.26 -3.12
N ASN A 152 -0.22 -9.44 -4.17
CA ASN A 152 0.28 -9.77 -5.50
C ASN A 152 1.62 -9.07 -5.79
N VAL A 153 2.72 -9.81 -5.68
CA VAL A 153 4.08 -9.31 -5.91
C VAL A 153 4.45 -9.21 -7.39
N GLU A 154 3.70 -9.84 -8.29
CA GLU A 154 3.94 -9.82 -9.75
C GLU A 154 3.45 -8.52 -10.41
N THR A 155 3.02 -7.55 -9.61
CA THR A 155 2.59 -6.25 -10.12
C THR A 155 3.79 -5.52 -10.74
N PRO A 156 3.64 -4.87 -11.92
CA PRO A 156 4.73 -4.15 -12.59
C PRO A 156 5.48 -3.14 -11.72
N LYS A 157 4.84 -2.62 -10.66
CA LYS A 157 5.42 -1.70 -9.68
C LYS A 157 6.66 -2.27 -8.97
N TYR A 158 6.60 -3.53 -8.54
CA TYR A 158 7.73 -4.18 -7.87
C TYR A 158 8.90 -4.41 -8.82
N HIS A 159 8.60 -4.74 -10.07
CA HIS A 159 9.60 -4.95 -11.10
C HIS A 159 10.24 -3.63 -11.53
N ALA A 160 9.46 -2.55 -11.61
CA ALA A 160 9.97 -1.22 -11.94
C ALA A 160 10.90 -0.68 -10.84
N ALA A 161 10.58 -0.92 -9.55
CA ALA A 161 11.41 -0.47 -8.43
C ALA A 161 12.85 -0.99 -8.49
N ALA A 162 13.07 -2.20 -9.04
CA ALA A 162 14.40 -2.77 -9.20
C ALA A 162 15.30 -1.95 -10.14
N GLY A 163 14.72 -1.24 -11.12
CA GLY A 163 15.46 -0.42 -12.09
C GLY A 163 15.76 1.01 -11.62
N TYR A 164 15.33 1.39 -10.41
CA TYR A 164 15.50 2.77 -9.92
C TYR A 164 16.96 3.18 -9.74
N PRO A 165 17.85 2.33 -9.18
CA PRO A 165 19.27 2.69 -9.07
C PRO A 165 19.93 2.93 -10.44
N ASP A 166 19.57 2.13 -11.46
CA ASP A 166 20.07 2.30 -12.83
C ASP A 166 19.57 3.58 -13.47
N ALA A 167 18.29 3.93 -13.24
CA ALA A 167 17.73 5.18 -13.70
C ALA A 167 18.41 6.39 -13.03
N VAL A 168 18.76 6.27 -11.75
CA VAL A 168 19.48 7.33 -11.04
C VAL A 168 20.86 7.60 -11.64
N GLU A 169 21.57 6.53 -11.98
CA GLU A 169 22.91 6.63 -12.56
C GLU A 169 22.90 7.23 -13.98
N ARG A 170 21.86 6.91 -14.76
CA ARG A 170 21.72 7.37 -16.14
C ARG A 170 21.15 8.79 -16.26
N ASP A 171 20.08 9.05 -15.51
CA ASP A 171 19.18 10.19 -15.74
C ASP A 171 19.22 11.22 -14.60
N GLY A 172 19.96 10.95 -13.51
CA GLY A 172 20.12 11.83 -12.35
C GLY A 172 19.18 11.50 -11.19
N SER A 173 18.96 12.43 -10.25
CA SER A 173 18.08 12.13 -9.11
C SER A 173 16.65 11.86 -9.58
N LEU A 174 15.96 10.90 -8.94
CA LEU A 174 14.57 10.57 -9.28
C LEU A 174 13.64 11.81 -9.18
N ASP A 175 13.99 12.81 -8.35
CA ASP A 175 13.23 14.07 -8.20
C ASP A 175 13.16 14.87 -9.51
N SER A 176 14.13 14.69 -10.40
CA SER A 176 14.26 15.46 -11.65
C SER A 176 13.35 14.97 -12.78
N PHE A 177 13.00 13.68 -12.79
CA PHE A 177 12.24 13.07 -13.90
C PHE A 177 11.10 12.15 -13.48
N SER A 178 10.98 11.81 -12.19
CA SER A 178 9.92 10.97 -11.66
C SER A 178 8.97 11.75 -10.78
N THR A 179 7.73 11.89 -11.23
CA THR A 179 6.63 12.34 -10.37
C THR A 179 6.24 11.27 -9.34
N GLN A 180 6.83 10.07 -9.36
CA GLN A 180 6.49 8.97 -8.43
C GLN A 180 7.04 9.15 -7.01
N ILE A 181 8.01 10.05 -6.79
CA ILE A 181 8.44 10.43 -5.44
C ILE A 181 7.35 11.25 -4.73
N VAL A 182 6.62 12.06 -5.50
CA VAL A 182 5.59 12.98 -4.99
C VAL A 182 4.18 12.41 -5.17
N SER A 183 3.97 11.58 -6.19
CA SER A 183 2.70 10.95 -6.47
C SER A 183 2.56 9.67 -5.63
N HIS A 184 1.34 9.48 -5.16
CA HIS A 184 0.86 8.40 -4.32
C HIS A 184 1.26 6.97 -4.75
N GLY A 185 2.01 6.70 -5.82
CA GLY A 185 2.28 5.35 -6.37
C GLY A 185 3.18 4.44 -5.53
N LEU A 186 4.30 4.95 -5.01
CA LEU A 186 5.18 4.24 -4.06
C LEU A 186 4.58 4.19 -2.65
N ILE A 187 3.83 5.21 -2.31
CA ILE A 187 3.05 5.28 -1.07
C ILE A 187 1.86 4.32 -1.14
N LEU A 188 1.23 4.15 -2.31
CA LEU A 188 0.16 3.18 -2.59
C LEU A 188 0.67 1.75 -2.41
N PHE A 189 1.96 1.54 -2.61
CA PHE A 189 2.60 0.26 -2.37
C PHE A 189 2.66 -0.07 -0.86
N TYR A 190 3.01 0.94 -0.05
CA TYR A 190 2.85 0.89 1.41
C TYR A 190 1.40 0.83 1.87
N VAL A 191 0.49 1.53 1.21
CA VAL A 191 -0.96 1.51 1.46
C VAL A 191 -1.51 0.12 1.26
N ILE A 192 -1.13 -0.60 0.19
CA ILE A 192 -1.61 -1.96 -0.05
C ILE A 192 -1.05 -2.92 1.01
N LEU A 193 0.20 -2.74 1.45
CA LEU A 193 0.77 -3.52 2.54
C LEU A 193 0.08 -3.19 3.89
N LEU A 194 -0.12 -1.91 4.22
CA LEU A 194 -0.81 -1.46 5.43
C LEU A 194 -2.30 -1.85 5.41
N ASP A 195 -3.04 -1.66 4.32
CA ASP A 195 -4.45 -2.07 4.20
C ASP A 195 -4.58 -3.59 4.30
N ALA A 196 -3.69 -4.35 3.65
CA ALA A 196 -3.68 -5.81 3.78
C ALA A 196 -3.44 -6.25 5.23
N LEU A 197 -2.58 -5.55 5.98
CA LEU A 197 -2.30 -5.85 7.39
C LEU A 197 -3.38 -5.31 8.36
N LEU A 198 -3.99 -4.18 8.05
CA LEU A 198 -4.97 -3.50 8.93
C LEU A 198 -6.40 -4.01 8.71
N SER A 199 -6.71 -4.53 7.52
CA SER A 199 -8.04 -5.05 7.20
C SER A 199 -8.37 -6.36 7.92
N ASP A 200 -7.38 -7.05 8.51
CA ASP A 200 -7.59 -8.31 9.23
C ASP A 200 -8.28 -8.15 10.59
N ASN A 201 -8.38 -6.94 11.14
CA ASN A 201 -8.81 -6.79 12.54
C ASN A 201 -9.91 -5.78 12.83
N ASN A 202 -10.47 -5.07 11.84
CA ASN A 202 -11.45 -4.02 12.12
C ASN A 202 -10.93 -3.03 13.20
N LEU A 203 -9.60 -2.91 13.32
CA LEU A 203 -8.92 -2.11 14.34
C LEU A 203 -8.80 -0.70 13.79
N ASN A 204 -9.71 0.16 14.25
CA ASN A 204 -9.60 1.61 14.13
C ASN A 204 -8.28 2.06 14.78
N LEU A 205 -7.28 2.45 13.97
CA LEU A 205 -5.90 2.70 14.42
C LEU A 205 -5.49 4.17 14.37
#